data_AF-A0AAJ0HJN4-F1
#
_entry.id   AF-A0AAJ0HJN4-F1
#
_cell.length_a   1.000
_cell.length_b   1.000
_cell.length_c   1.000
_cell.angle_alpha   90.00
_cell.angle_beta   90.00
_cell.angle_gamma   90.00
#
_symmetry.space_group_name_H-M   'P 1'
#
loop_
_entity.id
_entity.type
_entity.pdbx_description
1 polymer ?
#
loop_
_entity_poly.entity_id
_entity_poly.type
_entity_poly.pdbx_seq_one_letter_code
_entity_poly.pdbx_strand_id
1 'polypeptide(L)'
;MHWLFILLATFLDQSFSHSWNEQLTVITNGIFTGGNGCSRGYIARTDPGFHDPMMQYLLPPPDPITNRKRINSTDLLYAPTQRTRNQTTNCPRLQASPGSYIVIEYLENGHVTLLLLGKPPGAGIMYVFGMVLPDKKEILNRYYSELWIVREVTEEGNF
;
A
#
# COMPACT_ATOMS: atom_id res chain seq x y z
N MET A 1 -38.10 -3.52 -25.87
CA MET A 1 -36.71 -3.10 -26.11
C MET A 1 -36.09 -2.30 -24.95
N HIS A 2 -36.87 -1.64 -24.09
CA HIS A 2 -36.33 -0.91 -22.92
C HIS A 2 -35.81 -1.83 -21.79
N TRP A 3 -36.43 -2.99 -21.55
CA TRP A 3 -36.03 -3.94 -20.50
C TRP A 3 -34.67 -4.61 -20.77
N LEU A 4 -34.28 -4.76 -22.03
CA LEU A 4 -33.00 -5.36 -22.43
C LEU A 4 -31.81 -4.41 -22.14
N PHE A 5 -32.03 -3.10 -22.26
CA PHE A 5 -31.03 -2.09 -21.90
C PHE A 5 -30.81 -1.97 -20.40
N ILE A 6 -31.86 -2.16 -19.59
CA ILE A 6 -31.76 -2.13 -18.11
C ILE A 6 -30.99 -3.36 -17.60
N LEU A 7 -31.24 -4.54 -18.17
CA LEU A 7 -30.49 -5.77 -17.85
C LEU A 7 -29.02 -5.70 -18.29
N LEU A 8 -28.72 -5.05 -19.41
CA LEU A 8 -27.34 -4.86 -19.88
C LEU A 8 -26.56 -3.87 -19.00
N ALA A 9 -27.22 -2.83 -18.49
CA ALA A 9 -26.61 -1.84 -17.59
C ALA A 9 -26.23 -2.43 -16.22
N THR A 10 -26.96 -3.43 -15.71
CA THR A 10 -26.67 -4.05 -14.39
C THR A 10 -25.45 -4.99 -14.38
N PHE A 11 -24.89 -5.33 -15.53
CA PHE A 11 -23.68 -6.17 -15.63
C PHE A 11 -22.38 -5.38 -15.83
N LEU A 12 -22.44 -4.04 -15.90
CA LEU A 12 -21.29 -3.25 -16.36
C LEU A 12 -20.28 -2.85 -15.30
N ASP A 13 -20.55 -2.97 -14.00
CA ASP A 13 -19.56 -2.56 -12.98
C ASP A 13 -19.43 -3.58 -11.85
N GLN A 14 -18.74 -4.68 -12.14
CA GLN A 14 -18.05 -5.44 -11.09
C GLN A 14 -16.65 -4.85 -10.94
N SER A 15 -16.54 -3.71 -10.26
CA SER A 15 -15.23 -3.16 -9.90
C SER A 15 -14.60 -4.07 -8.84
N PHE A 16 -13.66 -4.91 -9.26
CA PHE A 16 -12.72 -5.57 -8.35
C PHE A 16 -11.68 -4.53 -7.91
N SER A 17 -12.10 -3.63 -7.02
CA SER A 17 -11.23 -2.57 -6.51
C SER A 17 -10.31 -3.14 -5.43
N HIS A 18 -9.01 -2.95 -5.58
CA HIS A 18 -8.00 -3.36 -4.61
C HIS A 18 -7.08 -2.20 -4.32
N SER A 19 -7.34 -1.47 -3.23
CA SER A 19 -6.50 -0.33 -2.87
C SER A 19 -5.28 -0.77 -2.06
N TRP A 20 -4.15 -0.11 -2.30
CA TRP A 20 -2.91 -0.24 -1.53
C TRP A 20 -2.49 1.15 -1.01
N ASN A 21 -1.60 1.18 -0.03
CA ASN A 21 -1.02 2.43 0.45
C ASN A 21 -0.12 3.03 -0.64
N GLU A 22 -0.55 4.16 -1.22
CA GLU A 22 0.13 4.72 -2.40
C GLU A 22 0.79 6.05 -2.10
N GLN A 23 0.18 6.88 -1.26
CA GLN A 23 0.65 8.21 -0.92
C GLN A 23 0.59 8.45 0.58
N LEU A 24 1.46 9.35 1.06
CA LEU A 24 1.49 9.82 2.43
C LEU A 24 1.49 11.33 2.45
N THR A 25 0.75 11.93 3.39
CA THR A 25 0.69 13.38 3.53
C THR A 25 0.77 13.77 5.00
N VAL A 26 1.46 14.86 5.33
CA VAL A 26 1.44 15.37 6.71
C VAL A 26 0.09 16.03 6.98
N ILE A 27 -0.44 15.80 8.18
CA ILE A 27 -1.68 16.43 8.63
C ILE A 27 -1.41 17.25 9.89
N THR A 28 -1.98 18.45 9.93
CA THR A 28 -1.89 19.35 11.08
C THR A 28 -3.26 19.94 11.35
N ASN A 29 -3.79 19.72 12.55
CA ASN A 29 -5.11 20.19 12.96
C ASN A 29 -6.24 19.83 11.97
N GLY A 30 -6.22 18.59 11.45
CA GLY A 30 -7.22 18.11 10.48
C GLY A 30 -7.02 18.60 9.04
N ILE A 31 -5.96 19.36 8.77
CA ILE A 31 -5.67 19.91 7.43
C ILE A 31 -4.41 19.26 6.87
N PHE A 32 -4.47 18.82 5.62
CA PHE A 32 -3.30 18.33 4.88
C PHE A 32 -2.30 19.48 4.68
N THR A 33 -1.10 19.33 5.21
CA THR A 33 -0.04 20.33 5.18
C THR A 33 1.18 19.78 4.45
N GLY A 34 1.39 20.22 3.21
CA GLY A 34 2.54 19.78 2.38
C GLY A 34 2.11 19.01 1.14
N GLY A 35 3.11 18.54 0.38
CA GLY A 35 2.89 17.71 -0.80
C GLY A 35 2.92 16.22 -0.49
N ASN A 36 2.26 15.44 -1.33
CA ASN A 36 2.18 14.00 -1.20
C ASN A 36 3.58 13.39 -1.34
N GLY A 37 3.93 12.54 -0.38
CA GLY A 37 5.10 11.69 -0.40
C GLY A 37 4.76 10.32 -0.97
N CYS A 38 5.66 9.77 -1.78
CA CYS A 38 5.51 8.41 -2.32
C CYS A 38 6.70 7.52 -1.96
N SER A 39 6.46 6.21 -1.98
CA SER A 39 7.54 5.23 -1.99
C SER A 39 8.47 5.43 -3.19
N ARG A 40 9.70 4.90 -3.08
CA ARG A 40 10.62 4.85 -4.22
C ARG A 40 9.98 4.07 -5.38
N GLY A 41 10.25 4.47 -6.62
CA GLY A 41 9.74 3.81 -7.82
C GLY A 41 8.22 3.80 -7.93
N TYR A 42 7.54 4.77 -7.29
CA TYR A 42 6.10 4.96 -7.40
C TYR A 42 5.70 5.18 -8.87
N ILE A 43 4.59 4.57 -9.26
CA ILE A 43 3.97 4.74 -10.59
C ILE A 43 2.56 5.23 -10.30
N ALA A 44 2.20 6.39 -10.85
CA ALA A 44 0.91 7.00 -10.59
C ALA A 44 -0.20 6.24 -11.33
N ARG A 45 -1.40 6.20 -10.74
CA ARG A 45 -2.59 5.60 -11.41
C ARG A 45 -2.94 6.28 -12.73
N THR A 46 -2.53 7.53 -12.91
CA THR A 46 -2.69 8.31 -14.14
C THR A 46 -1.63 8.02 -15.20
N ASP A 47 -0.57 7.27 -14.87
CA ASP A 47 0.43 6.87 -15.85
C ASP A 47 -0.18 5.83 -16.82
N PRO A 48 -0.04 5.99 -18.15
CA PRO A 48 -0.64 5.06 -19.12
C PRO A 48 -0.18 3.60 -19.01
N GLY A 49 0.96 3.35 -18.35
CA GLY A 49 1.51 2.02 -18.12
C GLY A 49 1.12 1.40 -16.78
N PHE A 50 0.35 2.10 -15.95
CA PHE A 50 -0.01 1.65 -14.61
C PHE A 50 -0.82 0.35 -14.64
N HIS A 51 -0.48 -0.56 -13.72
CA HIS A 51 -1.30 -1.69 -13.33
C HIS A 51 -0.98 -2.08 -11.89
N ASP A 52 -1.97 -2.52 -11.10
CA ASP A 52 -1.84 -2.68 -9.65
C ASP A 52 -0.63 -3.49 -9.17
N PRO A 53 -0.26 -4.63 -9.80
CA PRO A 53 0.91 -5.40 -9.40
C PRO A 53 2.23 -4.62 -9.36
N MET A 54 2.36 -3.51 -10.10
CA MET A 54 3.56 -2.68 -10.11
C MET A 54 3.87 -2.05 -8.75
N MET A 55 2.82 -1.77 -7.96
CA MET A 55 2.93 -1.14 -6.65
C MET A 55 2.75 -2.12 -5.49
N GLN A 56 2.60 -3.42 -5.77
CA GLN A 56 2.41 -4.46 -4.77
C GLN A 56 3.71 -5.17 -4.41
N TYR A 57 3.82 -5.58 -3.14
CA TYR A 57 4.88 -6.47 -2.69
C TYR A 57 4.34 -7.52 -1.72
N LEU A 58 3.96 -8.67 -2.28
CA LEU A 58 3.39 -9.76 -1.52
C LEU A 58 4.49 -10.62 -0.89
N LEU A 59 4.36 -10.82 0.43
CA LEU A 59 5.24 -11.67 1.22
C LEU A 59 4.40 -12.70 2.00
N PRO A 60 4.75 -14.00 1.96
CA PRO A 60 5.74 -14.60 1.06
C PRO A 60 5.31 -14.46 -0.41
N PRO A 61 6.26 -14.32 -1.37
CA PRO A 61 5.94 -14.34 -2.80
C PRO A 61 5.13 -15.59 -3.16
N PRO A 62 4.08 -15.45 -3.99
CA PRO A 62 3.34 -16.59 -4.51
C PRO A 62 4.29 -17.52 -5.28
N ASP A 63 4.34 -18.78 -4.86
CA ASP A 63 5.18 -19.80 -5.47
C ASP A 63 4.35 -21.09 -5.61
N PRO A 64 4.09 -21.55 -6.84
CA PRO A 64 3.26 -22.74 -7.07
C PRO A 64 3.96 -24.04 -6.66
N ILE A 65 5.28 -24.05 -6.52
CA ILE A 65 6.07 -25.22 -6.14
C ILE A 65 6.14 -25.33 -4.61
N THR A 66 6.56 -24.26 -3.94
CA THR A 66 6.75 -24.32 -2.48
C THR A 66 5.46 -24.08 -1.72
N ASN A 67 4.46 -23.43 -2.34
CA ASN A 67 3.19 -23.02 -1.73
C ASN A 67 3.36 -22.38 -0.35
N ARG A 68 4.46 -21.64 -0.16
CA ARG A 68 4.89 -21.12 1.13
C ARG A 68 3.85 -20.14 1.68
N LYS A 69 3.42 -20.35 2.92
CA LYS A 69 2.39 -19.53 3.60
C LYS A 69 2.93 -18.56 4.64
N ARG A 70 4.23 -18.64 4.97
CA ARG A 70 4.85 -17.82 6.01
C ARG A 70 6.12 -17.17 5.50
N ILE A 71 6.34 -15.93 5.94
CA ILE A 71 7.60 -15.23 5.76
C ILE A 71 8.74 -15.96 6.48
N ASN A 72 9.96 -15.81 6.00
CA ASN A 72 11.17 -16.41 6.59
C ASN A 72 12.36 -15.44 6.50
N SER A 73 13.54 -15.91 6.89
CA SER A 73 14.77 -15.11 6.92
C SER A 73 15.31 -14.70 5.54
N THR A 74 14.75 -15.20 4.44
CA THR A 74 15.17 -14.82 3.09
C THR A 74 14.27 -13.75 2.46
N ASP A 75 13.14 -13.41 3.10
CA ASP A 75 12.27 -12.35 2.60
C ASP A 75 12.89 -10.98 2.87
N LEU A 76 13.05 -10.22 1.78
CA LEU A 76 13.61 -8.88 1.83
C LEU A 76 12.54 -7.87 2.24
N LEU A 77 12.94 -6.84 2.99
CA LEU A 77 12.05 -5.78 3.46
C LEU A 77 11.47 -4.95 2.30
N TYR A 78 12.27 -4.69 1.27
CA TYR A 78 11.89 -3.82 0.16
C TYR A 78 11.47 -4.61 -1.08
N ALA A 79 10.42 -4.12 -1.74
CA ALA A 79 10.06 -4.54 -3.08
C ALA A 79 11.27 -4.39 -4.04
N PRO A 80 11.42 -5.26 -5.06
CA PRO A 80 12.54 -5.18 -5.99
C PRO A 80 12.77 -3.79 -6.60
N THR A 81 11.68 -3.11 -6.98
CA THR A 81 11.68 -1.74 -7.55
C THR A 81 12.12 -0.66 -6.55
N GLN A 82 12.07 -0.95 -5.25
CA GLN A 82 12.33 0.00 -4.16
C GLN A 82 13.72 -0.16 -3.52
N ARG A 83 14.52 -1.11 -3.99
CA ARG A 83 15.88 -1.38 -3.46
C ARG A 83 16.92 -0.35 -3.91
N THR A 84 16.63 0.41 -4.96
CA THR A 84 17.49 1.50 -5.45
C THR A 84 16.91 2.85 -5.04
N ARG A 85 17.75 3.90 -5.03
CA ARG A 85 17.34 5.28 -4.76
C ARG A 85 16.69 5.90 -6.01
N ASN A 86 15.61 5.29 -6.49
CA ASN A 86 14.87 5.76 -7.65
C ASN A 86 13.60 6.47 -7.18
N GLN A 87 13.68 7.76 -6.85
CA GLN A 87 12.47 8.52 -6.47
C GLN A 87 11.75 8.99 -7.74
N THR A 88 10.44 8.81 -7.77
CA THR A 88 9.60 9.23 -8.91
C THR A 88 9.59 10.75 -9.02
N THR A 89 9.75 11.25 -10.25
CA THR A 89 9.63 12.68 -10.53
C THR A 89 8.23 13.17 -10.13
N ASN A 90 8.15 14.33 -9.48
CA ASN A 90 6.90 14.93 -8.98
C ASN A 90 6.20 14.19 -7.83
N CYS A 91 6.72 13.06 -7.34
CA CYS A 91 6.31 12.51 -6.04
C CYS A 91 7.53 12.27 -5.15
N PRO A 92 7.94 13.28 -4.35
CA PRO A 92 9.13 13.17 -3.52
C PRO A 92 8.94 12.19 -2.35
N ARG A 93 10.03 11.93 -1.62
CA ARG A 93 9.91 11.29 -0.30
C ARG A 93 9.16 12.23 0.64
N LEU A 94 8.27 11.70 1.47
CA LEU A 94 7.59 12.45 2.52
C LEU A 94 8.58 13.25 3.36
N GLN A 95 8.27 14.53 3.59
CA GLN A 95 9.00 15.40 4.49
C GLN A 95 8.10 15.71 5.69
N ALA A 96 8.48 15.24 6.88
CA ALA A 96 7.72 15.40 8.10
C ALA A 96 8.65 15.71 9.27
N SER A 97 8.25 16.63 10.14
CA SER A 97 8.96 16.89 11.39
C SER A 97 8.71 15.76 12.39
N PRO A 98 9.66 15.45 13.29
CA PRO A 98 9.42 14.52 14.39
C PRO A 98 8.14 14.88 15.17
N GLY A 99 7.28 13.88 15.43
CA GLY A 99 5.99 14.08 16.11
C GLY A 99 4.83 14.54 15.22
N SER A 100 5.05 14.76 13.92
CA SER A 100 3.96 15.06 12.98
C SER A 100 3.03 13.86 12.82
N TYR A 101 1.74 14.15 12.66
CA TYR A 101 0.78 13.17 12.20
C TYR A 101 0.86 13.03 10.68
N ILE A 102 0.70 11.79 10.20
CA ILE A 102 0.69 11.47 8.77
C ILE A 102 -0.61 10.75 8.42
N VAL A 103 -1.15 11.07 7.26
CA VAL A 103 -2.23 10.32 6.63
C VAL A 103 -1.63 9.40 5.59
N ILE A 104 -2.11 8.15 5.54
CA ILE A 104 -1.75 7.18 4.52
C ILE A 104 -2.95 7.02 3.61
N GLU A 105 -2.75 7.33 2.34
CA GLU A 105 -3.81 7.45 1.35
C GLU A 105 -3.88 6.16 0.51
N TYR A 106 -5.08 5.61 0.45
CA TYR A 106 -5.48 4.52 -0.42
C TYR A 106 -6.24 5.13 -1.60
N LEU A 107 -5.65 5.11 -2.79
CA LEU A 107 -6.14 5.89 -3.94
C LEU A 107 -7.12 5.13 -4.85
N GLU A 108 -7.75 4.07 -4.36
CA GLU A 108 -8.79 3.33 -5.09
C GLU A 108 -10.05 3.15 -4.22
N ASN A 109 -11.18 2.86 -4.88
CA ASN A 109 -12.57 2.81 -4.38
C ASN A 109 -12.85 1.91 -3.16
N GLY A 110 -12.26 2.23 -2.00
CA GLY A 110 -12.73 1.84 -0.66
C GLY A 110 -12.71 0.35 -0.30
N HIS A 111 -12.50 -0.55 -1.26
CA HIS A 111 -12.34 -1.99 -1.01
C HIS A 111 -10.88 -2.30 -0.70
N VAL A 112 -10.55 -2.22 0.59
CA VAL A 112 -9.19 -2.43 1.12
C VAL A 112 -8.85 -3.92 1.31
N THR A 113 -9.78 -4.84 1.00
CA THR A 113 -9.63 -6.26 1.32
C THR A 113 -9.84 -7.17 0.12
N LEU A 114 -8.73 -7.65 -0.47
CA LEU A 114 -8.75 -8.91 -1.21
C LEU A 114 -9.14 -10.03 -0.22
N LEU A 115 -10.29 -10.66 -0.44
CA LEU A 115 -10.75 -11.81 0.32
C LEU A 115 -9.98 -13.06 -0.12
N LEU A 116 -8.80 -13.27 0.46
CA LEU A 116 -8.07 -14.53 0.32
C LEU A 116 -8.61 -15.56 1.32
N LEU A 117 -9.04 -16.72 0.82
CA LEU A 117 -9.40 -17.86 1.65
C LEU A 117 -8.21 -18.25 2.54
N GLY A 118 -8.41 -18.33 3.86
CA GLY A 118 -7.37 -18.70 4.83
C GLY A 118 -6.55 -17.54 5.42
N LYS A 119 -7.08 -16.31 5.42
CA LYS A 119 -6.41 -15.17 6.07
C LYS A 119 -6.24 -15.41 7.57
N PRO A 120 -5.03 -15.27 8.15
CA PRO A 120 -4.82 -15.46 9.58
C PRO A 120 -5.50 -14.34 10.39
N PRO A 121 -5.82 -14.58 11.68
CA PRO A 121 -6.25 -13.53 12.60
C PRO A 121 -5.24 -12.36 12.64
N GLY A 122 -5.71 -11.11 12.65
CA GLY A 122 -4.85 -9.91 12.59
C GLY A 122 -4.66 -9.33 11.17
N ALA A 123 -5.49 -9.74 10.22
CA ALA A 123 -5.61 -9.11 8.92
C ALA A 123 -5.88 -7.60 9.02
N GLY A 124 -5.22 -6.78 8.19
CA GLY A 124 -5.46 -5.33 8.11
C GLY A 124 -4.50 -4.47 8.94
N ILE A 125 -3.58 -5.08 9.69
CA ILE A 125 -2.55 -4.31 10.41
C ILE A 125 -1.51 -3.77 9.42
N MET A 126 -1.28 -2.46 9.48
CA MET A 126 -0.25 -1.78 8.72
C MET A 126 0.97 -1.51 9.59
N TYR A 127 2.16 -1.84 9.08
CA TYR A 127 3.43 -1.50 9.70
C TYR A 127 4.20 -0.51 8.83
N VAL A 128 4.67 0.57 9.45
CA VAL A 128 5.45 1.61 8.77
C VAL A 128 6.87 1.59 9.32
N PHE A 129 7.85 1.43 8.43
CA PHE A 129 9.26 1.39 8.80
C PHE A 129 10.01 2.55 8.14
N GLY A 130 10.85 3.23 8.92
CA GLY A 130 11.75 4.28 8.45
C GLY A 130 13.20 3.82 8.51
N MET A 131 13.98 4.08 7.46
CA MET A 131 15.40 3.73 7.40
C MET A 131 16.20 4.93 6.91
N VAL A 132 17.26 5.28 7.65
CA VAL A 132 18.16 6.39 7.30
C VAL A 132 18.97 6.04 6.04
N LEU A 133 19.41 4.79 5.93
CA LEU A 133 20.17 4.28 4.79
C LEU A 133 19.54 2.97 4.29
N PRO A 134 19.04 2.91 3.05
CA PRO A 134 18.48 1.67 2.52
C PRO A 134 19.61 0.70 2.11
N ASP A 135 19.62 -0.51 2.69
CA ASP A 135 20.38 -1.66 2.19
C ASP A 135 19.50 -2.51 1.25
N LYS A 136 20.03 -2.87 0.09
CA LYS A 136 19.36 -3.74 -0.89
C LYS A 136 19.08 -5.14 -0.34
N LYS A 137 19.83 -5.58 0.67
CA LYS A 137 19.77 -6.92 1.27
C LYS A 137 19.06 -6.92 2.62
N GLU A 138 18.36 -5.84 2.95
CA GLU A 138 17.65 -5.74 4.22
C GLU A 138 16.58 -6.82 4.35
N ILE A 139 16.58 -7.57 5.46
CA ILE A 139 15.68 -8.70 5.68
C ILE A 139 14.54 -8.31 6.62
N LEU A 140 13.32 -8.72 6.28
CA LEU A 140 12.12 -8.35 7.04
C LEU A 140 12.17 -8.90 8.48
N ASN A 141 12.68 -10.13 8.67
CA ASN A 141 12.73 -10.79 9.97
C ASN A 141 13.59 -10.06 11.01
N ARG A 142 14.50 -9.15 10.60
CA ARG A 142 15.29 -8.32 11.52
C ARG A 142 14.43 -7.31 12.29
N TYR A 143 13.28 -6.91 11.74
CA TYR A 143 12.47 -5.81 12.27
C TYR A 143 11.25 -6.26 13.06
N TYR A 144 10.89 -7.54 12.97
CA TYR A 144 9.80 -8.11 13.76
C TYR A 144 10.07 -8.09 15.28
N SER A 145 11.30 -7.81 15.72
CA SER A 145 11.66 -7.64 17.13
C SER A 145 11.54 -6.20 17.68
N GLU A 146 11.36 -5.17 16.85
CA GLU A 146 11.36 -3.75 17.26
C GLU A 146 10.15 -2.98 16.71
N LEU A 147 8.98 -3.56 16.91
CA LEU A 147 7.78 -3.18 16.18
C LEU A 147 7.03 -2.04 16.90
N TRP A 148 6.97 -0.86 16.29
CA TRP A 148 6.09 0.22 16.72
C TRP A 148 4.72 0.03 16.08
N ILE A 149 3.73 -0.32 16.90
CA ILE A 149 2.33 -0.39 16.46
C ILE A 149 1.82 1.05 16.33
N VAL A 150 1.57 1.50 15.09
CA VAL A 150 0.80 2.72 14.86
C VAL A 150 -0.65 2.39 15.17
N ARG A 151 -1.25 3.06 16.17
CA ARG A 151 -2.70 2.97 16.38
C ARG A 151 -3.36 3.64 15.18
N GLU A 152 -4.16 2.88 14.47
CA GLU A 152 -5.06 3.37 13.45
C GLU A 152 -6.02 4.39 14.09
N VAL A 153 -6.09 5.59 13.52
CA VAL A 153 -7.14 6.56 13.81
C VAL A 153 -7.92 6.70 12.51
N THR A 154 -9.01 5.94 12.40
CA THR A 154 -9.98 6.12 11.33
C THR A 154 -10.88 7.30 11.70
N GLU A 155 -10.75 8.43 10.99
CA GLU A 155 -11.88 9.36 10.88
C GLU A 155 -12.82 8.78 9.81
N GLU A 156 -13.82 8.03 10.25
CA GLU A 156 -14.97 7.71 9.42
C GLU A 156 -15.74 9.01 9.19
N GLY A 157 -15.46 9.67 8.07
CA GLY A 157 -16.33 10.72 7.54
C GLY A 157 -17.69 10.10 7.22
N ASN A 158 -18.71 10.50 7.97
CA ASN A 158 -20.09 10.22 7.62
C ASN A 158 -20.38 10.86 6.25
N PHE A 159 -20.45 10.04 5.20
CA PHE A 159 -21.04 10.40 3.91
C PHE A 159 -22.56 10.37 3.99
#